data_AF-E6UZK7-F1
#
_entry.id   AF-E6UZK7-F1
#
_cell.length_a   1.000
_cell.length_b   1.000
_cell.length_c   1.000
_cell.angle_alpha   90.00
_cell.angle_beta   90.00
_cell.angle_gamma   90.00
#
_symmetry.space_group_name_H-M   'P 1'
#
loop_
_entity.id
_entity.type
_entity.pdbx_description
1 polymer ?
#
loop_
_entity_poly.entity_id
_entity_poly.type
_entity_poly.pdbx_seq_one_letter_code
_entity_poly.pdbx_strand_id
1 'polypeptide(L)'
;MAAAAGAFSHAEELRMGYVDLEYVMWHSDLAEASQARLARQRQDAESALQAEEARSVRSAPSTLTPAMASIARRRLQADMEQRQIDELRKLADAARQAVQEIAEAEGFDFVVHDAVFVQPPHDLTQRVLVLMRQHAHR
;
A
#
# COMPACT_ATOMS: atom_id res chain seq x y z
N MET A 1 5.02 45.19 49.49
CA MET A 1 4.48 44.83 48.16
C MET A 1 5.63 44.36 47.29
N ALA A 2 5.74 43.06 47.05
CA ALA A 2 6.65 42.50 46.05
C ALA A 2 5.82 41.52 45.22
N ALA A 3 5.53 41.92 43.98
CA ALA A 3 4.82 41.07 43.02
C ALA A 3 5.81 40.00 42.53
N ALA A 4 5.50 38.73 42.81
CA ALA A 4 6.21 37.61 42.22
C ALA A 4 5.82 37.52 40.74
N ALA A 5 6.82 37.68 39.88
CA ALA A 5 6.69 37.56 38.43
C ALA A 5 6.23 36.14 38.06
N GLY A 6 5.19 36.07 37.23
CA GLY A 6 4.66 34.80 36.71
C GLY A 6 5.68 34.12 35.81
N ALA A 7 6.06 32.89 36.18
CA ALA A 7 6.73 31.96 35.30
C ALA A 7 5.67 31.03 34.70
N PHE A 8 5.15 31.40 33.53
CA PHE A 8 4.43 30.46 32.65
C PHE A 8 5.09 30.55 31.28
N SER A 9 6.06 29.69 31.02
CA SER A 9 6.67 29.55 29.70
C SER A 9 7.45 28.22 29.62
N HIS A 10 6.74 27.11 29.72
CA HIS A 10 7.09 25.88 29.02
C HIS A 10 5.81 25.43 28.31
N ALA A 11 5.55 26.04 27.16
CA ALA A 11 4.68 25.37 26.20
C ALA A 11 5.53 24.21 25.65
N GLU A 12 5.14 22.97 25.95
CA GLU A 12 5.59 21.84 25.12
C GLU A 12 5.22 22.19 23.68
N GLU A 13 6.23 22.42 22.85
CA GLU A 13 6.04 22.77 21.46
C GLU A 13 5.58 21.49 20.73
N LEU A 14 4.27 21.38 20.49
CA LEU A 14 3.67 20.25 19.78
C LEU A 14 4.23 20.16 18.37
N ARG A 15 4.86 19.03 18.04
CA ARG A 15 5.48 18.77 16.74
C ARG A 15 4.54 17.93 15.90
N MET A 16 3.97 18.55 14.87
CA MET A 16 3.06 17.89 13.94
C MET A 16 3.72 17.69 12.58
N GLY A 17 3.61 16.47 12.04
CA GLY A 17 4.02 16.11 10.69
C GLY A 17 2.82 15.85 9.78
N TYR A 18 3.05 15.83 8.48
CA TYR A 18 2.09 15.48 7.44
C TYR A 18 2.65 14.38 6.56
N VAL A 19 1.80 13.46 6.09
CA VAL A 19 2.18 12.47 5.09
C VAL A 19 1.04 12.22 4.12
N ASP A 20 1.33 12.26 2.84
CA ASP A 20 0.42 11.79 1.80
C ASP A 20 0.53 10.25 1.68
N LEU A 21 -0.27 9.53 2.48
CA LEU A 21 -0.28 8.06 2.49
C LEU A 21 -0.67 7.48 1.14
N GLU A 22 -1.60 8.13 0.43
CA GLU A 22 -2.03 7.67 -0.88
C GLU A 22 -0.87 7.76 -1.87
N TYR A 23 -0.21 8.92 -1.94
CA TYR A 23 0.95 9.10 -2.79
C TYR A 23 2.06 8.08 -2.49
N VAL A 24 2.36 7.84 -1.22
CA VAL A 24 3.34 6.84 -0.78
C VAL A 24 2.96 5.43 -1.25
N MET A 25 1.69 5.05 -1.10
CA MET A 25 1.21 3.71 -1.48
C MET A 25 1.23 3.49 -2.99
N TRP A 26 1.01 4.51 -3.81
CA TRP A 26 0.98 4.37 -5.27
C TRP A 26 2.34 4.57 -5.94
N HIS A 27 3.18 5.47 -5.43
CA HIS A 27 4.44 5.88 -6.07
C HIS A 27 5.69 5.29 -5.39
N SER A 28 5.53 4.38 -4.44
CA SER A 28 6.67 3.66 -3.89
C SER A 28 7.15 2.57 -4.84
N ASP A 29 8.46 2.41 -4.96
CA ASP A 29 9.09 1.32 -5.73
C ASP A 29 8.56 -0.06 -5.32
N LEU A 30 8.22 -0.24 -4.03
CA LEU A 30 7.64 -1.46 -3.50
C LEU A 30 6.26 -1.74 -4.13
N ALA A 31 5.44 -0.71 -4.30
CA ALA A 31 4.13 -0.81 -4.92
C ALA A 31 4.22 -1.09 -6.43
N GLU A 32 5.12 -0.41 -7.13
CA GLU A 32 5.38 -0.70 -8.55
C GLU A 32 5.81 -2.16 -8.74
N ALA A 33 6.72 -2.64 -7.89
CA ALA A 33 7.19 -4.02 -7.93
C ALA A 33 6.09 -5.04 -7.61
N SER A 34 5.22 -4.76 -6.63
CA SER A 34 4.10 -5.65 -6.29
C SER A 34 3.06 -5.71 -7.41
N GLN A 35 2.71 -4.56 -8.00
CA GLN A 35 1.81 -4.48 -9.14
C GLN A 35 2.36 -5.23 -10.36
N ALA A 36 3.65 -5.07 -10.66
CA ALA A 36 4.29 -5.81 -11.75
C ALA A 36 4.25 -7.33 -11.53
N ARG A 37 4.44 -7.80 -10.28
CA ARG A 37 4.31 -9.22 -9.94
C ARG A 37 2.87 -9.72 -10.10
N LEU A 38 1.88 -8.96 -9.61
CA LEU A 38 0.47 -9.32 -9.74
C LEU A 38 0.02 -9.35 -11.21
N ALA A 39 0.47 -8.39 -12.03
CA ALA A 39 0.16 -8.35 -13.46
C ALA A 39 0.69 -9.60 -14.18
N ARG A 40 1.93 -10.02 -13.89
CA ARG A 40 2.50 -11.26 -14.43
C ARG A 40 1.70 -12.49 -13.99
N GLN A 41 1.38 -12.61 -12.70
CA GLN A 41 0.59 -13.73 -12.19
C GLN A 41 -0.79 -13.82 -12.85
N ARG A 42 -1.44 -12.68 -13.08
CA ARG A 42 -2.73 -12.61 -13.77
C ARG A 42 -2.59 -13.12 -15.21
N GLN A 43 -1.60 -12.61 -15.95
CA GLN A 43 -1.35 -13.02 -17.33
C GLN A 43 -1.05 -14.53 -17.43
N ASP A 44 -0.20 -15.05 -16.55
CA ASP A 44 0.15 -16.46 -16.51
C ASP A 44 -1.08 -17.33 -16.22
N ALA A 45 -1.89 -16.95 -15.22
CA ALA A 45 -3.09 -17.69 -14.86
C ALA A 45 -4.19 -17.65 -15.94
N GLU A 46 -4.38 -16.49 -16.59
CA GLU A 46 -5.31 -16.35 -17.71
C GLU A 46 -4.87 -17.21 -18.90
N SER A 47 -3.58 -17.21 -19.22
CA SER A 47 -3.03 -18.02 -20.31
C SER A 47 -3.17 -19.52 -20.03
N ALA A 48 -2.96 -19.94 -18.78
CA ALA A 48 -3.13 -21.31 -18.35
C ALA A 48 -4.59 -21.77 -18.48
N LEU A 49 -5.53 -20.92 -18.04
CA LEU A 49 -6.97 -21.19 -18.17
C LEU A 49 -7.40 -21.30 -19.64
N GLN A 50 -6.91 -20.41 -20.51
CA GLN A 50 -7.19 -20.48 -21.95
C GLN A 50 -6.64 -21.77 -22.58
N ALA A 51 -5.43 -22.18 -22.19
CA ALA A 51 -4.84 -23.42 -22.69
C ALA A 51 -5.63 -24.66 -22.24
N GLU A 52 -6.16 -24.66 -21.02
CA GLU A 52 -7.04 -25.72 -20.50
C GLU A 52 -8.37 -25.79 -21.24
N GLU A 53 -9.01 -24.63 -21.46
CA GLU A 53 -10.24 -24.53 -22.26
C GLU A 53 -10.02 -25.05 -23.69
N ALA A 54 -8.93 -24.64 -24.35
CA ALA A 54 -8.59 -25.07 -25.71
C ALA A 54 -8.33 -26.58 -25.82
N ARG A 55 -7.69 -27.18 -24.80
CA ARG A 55 -7.51 -28.65 -24.72
C ARG A 55 -8.84 -29.36 -24.54
N SER A 56 -9.69 -28.83 -23.68
CA SER A 56 -10.97 -29.46 -23.33
C SER A 56 -11.97 -29.45 -24.49
N VAL A 57 -11.91 -28.43 -25.35
CA VAL A 57 -12.65 -28.41 -26.63
C VAL A 57 -12.13 -29.49 -27.60
N ARG A 58 -10.83 -29.82 -27.55
CA ARG A 58 -10.21 -30.79 -28.45
C ARG A 58 -10.40 -32.25 -28.03
N SER A 59 -10.59 -32.53 -26.74
CA SER A 59 -10.88 -33.86 -26.21
C SER A 59 -12.40 -34.14 -26.13
N ALA A 60 -12.90 -35.18 -26.81
CA ALA A 60 -14.29 -35.66 -26.69
C ALA A 60 -14.41 -36.80 -25.65
N PRO A 61 -15.56 -37.00 -24.94
CA PRO A 61 -16.71 -36.11 -24.77
C PRO A 61 -16.37 -34.98 -23.78
N SER A 62 -16.82 -33.75 -24.04
CA SER A 62 -16.38 -32.56 -23.28
C SER A 62 -16.79 -32.65 -21.80
N THR A 63 -15.81 -32.78 -20.92
CA THR A 63 -16.00 -32.69 -19.46
C THR A 63 -16.26 -31.26 -19.00
N LEU A 64 -15.83 -30.26 -19.78
CA LEU A 64 -16.01 -28.84 -19.51
C LEU A 64 -17.18 -28.26 -20.32
N THR A 65 -18.22 -27.87 -19.60
CA THR A 65 -19.35 -27.14 -20.18
C THR A 65 -19.06 -25.63 -20.25
N PRO A 66 -19.72 -24.86 -21.15
CA PRO A 66 -19.59 -23.41 -21.18
C PRO A 66 -19.90 -22.73 -19.83
N ALA A 67 -20.85 -23.28 -19.07
CA ALA A 67 -21.18 -22.81 -17.73
C ALA A 67 -20.01 -22.98 -16.75
N MET A 68 -19.34 -24.14 -16.77
CA MET A 68 -18.17 -24.40 -15.92
C MET A 68 -16.98 -23.50 -16.29
N ALA A 69 -16.72 -23.29 -17.58
CA ALA A 69 -15.68 -22.37 -18.04
C ALA A 69 -15.94 -20.93 -17.55
N SER A 70 -17.20 -20.48 -17.63
CA SER A 70 -17.60 -19.17 -17.10
C SER A 70 -17.41 -19.05 -15.59
N ILE A 71 -17.71 -20.11 -14.82
CA ILE A 71 -17.48 -20.15 -13.38
C ILE A 71 -15.97 -20.10 -13.08
N ALA A 72 -15.15 -20.87 -13.80
CA ALA A 72 -13.70 -20.90 -13.62
C ALA A 72 -13.07 -19.52 -13.85
N ARG A 73 -13.49 -18.81 -14.91
CA ARG A 73 -13.06 -17.43 -15.18
C ARG A 73 -13.42 -16.47 -14.05
N ARG A 74 -14.67 -16.51 -13.56
CA ARG A 74 -15.10 -15.66 -12.42
C ARG A 74 -14.32 -15.96 -11.15
N ARG A 75 -14.06 -17.25 -10.88
CA ARG A 75 -13.27 -17.66 -9.72
C ARG A 75 -11.84 -17.13 -9.82
N LEU A 76 -11.22 -17.26 -11.00
CA LEU A 76 -9.88 -16.71 -11.23
C LEU A 76 -9.85 -15.19 -11.01
N GLN A 77 -10.84 -14.46 -11.52
CA GLN A 77 -10.95 -13.02 -11.32
C GLN A 77 -11.07 -12.67 -9.84
N ALA A 78 -11.98 -13.32 -9.11
CA ALA A 78 -12.16 -13.12 -7.68
C ALA A 78 -10.89 -13.45 -6.87
N ASP A 79 -10.20 -14.54 -7.21
CA ASP A 79 -8.93 -14.91 -6.57
C ASP A 79 -7.85 -13.85 -6.81
N MET A 80 -7.79 -13.26 -8.02
CA MET A 80 -6.83 -12.21 -8.34
C MET A 80 -7.17 -10.87 -7.69
N GLU A 81 -8.45 -10.52 -7.58
CA GLU A 81 -8.92 -9.35 -6.83
C GLU A 81 -8.58 -9.48 -5.35
N GLN A 82 -8.80 -10.66 -4.76
CA GLN A 82 -8.45 -10.92 -3.36
C GLN A 82 -6.94 -10.75 -3.12
N ARG A 83 -6.10 -11.31 -4.01
CA ARG A 83 -4.64 -11.13 -3.92
C ARG A 83 -4.23 -9.67 -4.04
N GLN A 84 -4.87 -8.91 -4.94
CA GLN A 84 -4.59 -7.48 -5.08
C GLN A 84 -4.92 -6.71 -3.80
N ILE A 85 -6.07 -6.99 -3.19
CA ILE A 85 -6.46 -6.38 -1.90
C ILE A 85 -5.46 -6.72 -0.81
N ASP A 86 -5.00 -7.97 -0.74
CA ASP A 86 -4.05 -8.40 0.29
C ASP A 86 -2.66 -7.75 0.10
N GLU A 87 -2.19 -7.58 -1.14
CA GLU A 87 -0.96 -6.84 -1.41
C GLU A 87 -1.11 -5.34 -1.08
N LEU A 88 -2.26 -4.73 -1.39
CA LEU A 88 -2.54 -3.33 -1.00
C LEU A 88 -2.53 -3.15 0.52
N ARG A 89 -3.06 -4.12 1.28
CA ARG A 89 -3.01 -4.10 2.76
C ARG A 89 -1.57 -4.15 3.27
N LYS A 90 -0.73 -5.04 2.72
CA LYS A 90 0.69 -5.11 3.08
C LYS A 90 1.43 -3.80 2.78
N LEU A 91 1.13 -3.16 1.65
CA LEU A 91 1.70 -1.86 1.30
C LEU A 91 1.28 -0.78 2.29
N ALA A 92 -0.01 -0.74 2.66
CA ALA A 92 -0.52 0.20 3.65
C ALA A 92 0.13 -0.01 5.02
N ASP A 93 0.31 -1.25 5.45
CA ASP A 93 0.95 -1.58 6.73
C ASP A 93 2.43 -1.17 6.72
N ALA A 94 3.16 -1.45 5.62
CA ALA A 94 4.54 -1.01 5.46
C ALA A 94 4.68 0.53 5.47
N ALA A 95 3.76 1.25 4.83
CA ALA A 95 3.74 2.71 4.85
C ALA A 95 3.49 3.25 6.26
N ARG A 96 2.51 2.69 7.00
CA ARG A 96 2.25 3.09 8.40
C ARG A 96 3.46 2.85 9.29
N GLN A 97 4.13 1.71 9.14
CA GLN A 97 5.33 1.41 9.91
C GLN A 97 6.45 2.42 9.61
N ALA A 98 6.69 2.74 8.34
CA ALA A 98 7.69 3.73 7.96
C ALA A 98 7.36 5.14 8.51
N VAL A 99 6.09 5.53 8.52
CA VAL A 99 5.63 6.78 9.15
C VAL A 99 5.93 6.77 10.64
N GLN A 100 5.62 5.68 11.34
CA GLN A 100 5.86 5.55 12.77
C GLN A 100 7.35 5.64 13.10
N GLU A 101 8.21 4.93 12.37
CA GLU A 101 9.66 4.98 12.59
C GLU A 101 10.22 6.40 12.42
N ILE A 102 9.74 7.14 11.43
CA ILE A 102 10.13 8.54 11.20
C ILE A 102 9.59 9.45 12.30
N ALA A 103 8.34 9.24 12.72
CA ALA A 103 7.72 10.02 13.79
C ALA A 103 8.47 9.86 15.12
N GLU A 104 8.83 8.64 15.48
CA GLU A 104 9.59 8.32 16.69
C GLU A 104 11.03 8.86 16.63
N ALA A 105 11.70 8.70 15.48
CA ALA A 105 13.09 9.15 15.30
C ALA A 105 13.24 10.68 15.37
N GLU A 106 12.25 11.41 14.86
CA GLU A 106 12.28 12.88 14.82
C GLU A 106 11.50 13.54 15.95
N GLY A 107 10.77 12.77 16.76
CA GLY A 107 9.99 13.26 17.90
C GLY A 107 8.76 14.05 17.50
N PHE A 108 7.98 13.52 16.55
CA PHE A 108 6.65 14.06 16.23
C PHE A 108 5.60 13.48 17.19
N ASP A 109 4.71 14.35 17.67
CA ASP A 109 3.57 13.96 18.51
C ASP A 109 2.41 13.43 17.67
N PHE A 110 2.21 14.03 16.48
CA PHE A 110 1.13 13.66 15.57
C PHE A 110 1.62 13.69 14.12
N VAL A 111 1.10 12.76 13.32
CA VAL A 111 1.24 12.79 11.87
C VAL A 111 -0.17 12.73 11.26
N VAL A 112 -0.48 13.70 10.40
CA VAL A 112 -1.80 13.81 9.75
C VAL A 112 -1.70 13.48 8.27
N HIS A 113 -2.76 12.89 7.69
CA HIS A 113 -2.80 12.50 6.28
C HIS A 113 -3.79 13.33 5.44
N ASP A 114 -4.82 13.92 6.05
CA ASP A 114 -5.83 14.73 5.36
C ASP A 114 -5.67 16.21 5.73
N ALA A 115 -4.70 16.89 5.13
CA ALA A 115 -4.45 18.32 5.33
C ALA A 115 -4.68 19.12 4.04
N VAL A 116 -5.32 20.29 4.15
CA VAL A 116 -5.52 21.21 3.00
C VAL A 116 -4.24 21.98 2.66
N PHE A 117 -3.40 22.25 3.66
CA PHE A 117 -2.14 22.96 3.50
C PHE A 117 -1.14 22.51 4.55
N VAL A 118 0.10 22.28 4.13
CA VAL A 118 1.23 22.03 5.02
C VAL A 118 2.45 22.80 4.54
N GLN A 119 3.27 23.29 5.46
CA GLN A 119 4.57 23.84 5.10
C GLN A 119 5.55 22.69 4.78
N PRO A 120 6.38 22.81 3.72
CA PRO A 120 7.28 21.74 3.29
C PRO A 120 8.16 21.09 4.37
N PRO A 121 8.67 21.81 5.39
CA PRO A 121 9.47 21.18 6.46
C PRO A 121 8.71 20.15 7.31
N HIS A 122 7.38 20.21 7.32
CA HIS A 122 6.52 19.31 8.08
C HIS A 122 5.97 18.17 7.20
N ASP A 123 6.32 18.13 5.91
CA ASP A 123 5.93 17.04 5.00
C ASP A 123 6.95 15.89 5.07
N LEU A 124 6.49 14.72 5.49
CA LEU A 124 7.29 13.52 5.68
C LEU A 124 7.26 12.60 4.44
N THR A 125 6.42 12.88 3.44
CA THR A 125 6.10 12.00 2.30
C THR A 125 7.36 11.46 1.61
N GLN A 126 8.31 12.34 1.28
CA GLN A 126 9.56 11.95 0.62
C GLN A 126 10.44 11.06 1.50
N ARG A 127 10.48 11.31 2.81
CA ARG A 127 11.28 10.53 3.74
C ARG A 127 10.70 9.13 3.94
N VAL A 128 9.37 9.05 4.01
CA VAL A 128 8.63 7.77 4.08
C VAL A 128 8.91 6.92 2.84
N LEU A 129 8.86 7.51 1.64
CA LEU A 129 9.19 6.82 0.39
C LEU A 129 10.62 6.23 0.41
N VAL A 130 11.60 7.03 0.85
CA VAL A 130 13.00 6.57 0.95
C VAL A 130 13.13 5.44 1.97
N LEU A 131 12.49 5.55 3.13
CA LEU A 131 12.56 4.52 4.17
C LEU A 131 11.88 3.21 3.73
N MET A 132 10.71 3.29 3.08
CA MET A 132 10.05 2.10 2.52
C MET A 132 10.93 1.38 1.49
N ARG A 133 11.65 2.13 0.64
CA ARG A 133 12.63 1.55 -0.29
C ARG A 133 13.75 0.83 0.46
N GLN A 134 14.24 1.39 1.55
CA GLN A 134 15.26 0.74 2.38
C GLN A 134 14.73 -0.57 3.01
N HIS A 135 13.47 -0.59 3.46
CA HIS A 135 12.85 -1.79 4.04
C HIS A 135 12.71 -2.91 3.01
N ALA A 136 12.45 -2.57 1.75
CA ALA A 136 12.35 -3.54 0.67
C ALA A 136 13.68 -4.27 0.37
N HIS A 137 14.82 -3.73 0.83
CA HIS A 137 16.15 -4.28 0.60
C HIS A 137 16.82 -4.89 1.85
N ARG A 138 16.17 -4.83 3.01
CA ARG A 138 16.63 -5.50 4.23
C ARG A 138 16.09 -6.92 4.31
#